data_AF-A0A936WNV0-F1
#
_entry.id   AF-A0A936WNV0-F1
#
_cell.length_a   1.000
_cell.length_b   1.000
_cell.length_c   1.000
_cell.angle_alpha   90.00
_cell.angle_beta   90.00
_cell.angle_gamma   90.00
#
_symmetry.space_group_name_H-M   'P 1'
#
loop_
_entity.id
_entity.type
_entity.pdbx_description
1 polymer ?
#
loop_
_entity_poly.entity_id
_entity_poly.type
_entity_poly.pdbx_seq_one_letter_code
_entity_poly.pdbx_strand_id
1 'polypeptide(L)'
;METRSYPAVYRIVHWAIAVSFLLLLLTIFLRLTWMNKHNVAAIIQDQLANTDQHVSEDQAIALAKKIRQPMWDWHIYMGYALVGLFAFRFMLPAFGRMKFQNPLGKSLSATAKFRKWTYLVFYAMVVVSLATGLLIEWGPKEWKEPLEEVHVLGIYYLVAFIAIHLAGVFWAEFTDQKGIVSRIVSGSAARSEP
;
A
#
# COMPACT_ATOMS: atom_id res chain seq x y z
N MET A 1 -13.60 5.45 29.83
CA MET A 1 -12.82 5.03 28.64
C MET A 1 -12.90 6.17 27.63
N GLU A 2 -11.80 6.85 27.29
CA GLU A 2 -11.88 7.99 26.36
C GLU A 2 -12.29 7.53 24.96
N THR A 3 -13.45 7.97 24.50
CA THR A 3 -13.94 7.72 23.15
C THR A 3 -13.19 8.64 22.17
N ARG A 4 -12.25 8.07 21.41
CA ARG A 4 -11.51 8.84 20.39
C ARG A 4 -12.39 9.12 19.17
N SER A 5 -12.76 10.38 18.96
CA SER A 5 -13.35 10.84 17.70
C SER A 5 -12.26 11.12 16.65
N TYR A 6 -12.52 10.77 15.39
CA TYR A 6 -11.61 10.99 14.27
C TYR A 6 -12.13 12.13 13.37
N PRO A 7 -11.36 13.23 13.22
CA PRO A 7 -11.71 14.31 12.30
C PRO A 7 -11.90 13.82 10.86
N ALA A 8 -12.78 14.46 10.10
CA ALA A 8 -13.07 14.07 8.71
C ALA A 8 -11.81 13.97 7.84
N VAL A 9 -10.91 14.96 7.93
CA VAL A 9 -9.63 14.97 7.20
C VAL A 9 -8.79 13.73 7.54
N TYR A 10 -8.73 13.33 8.81
CA TYR A 10 -7.99 12.12 9.21
C TYR A 10 -8.55 10.87 8.53
N ARG A 11 -9.89 10.73 8.53
CA ARG A 11 -10.59 9.57 7.96
C ARG A 11 -10.42 9.50 6.45
N ILE A 12 -10.63 10.62 5.76
CA ILE A 12 -10.50 10.70 4.30
C ILE A 12 -9.08 10.30 3.87
N VAL A 13 -8.06 10.87 4.52
CA VAL A 13 -6.66 10.53 4.20
C VAL A 13 -6.35 9.06 4.51
N HIS A 14 -6.84 8.54 5.64
CA HIS A 14 -6.66 7.13 5.98
C HIS A 14 -7.24 6.18 4.92
N TRP A 15 -8.49 6.40 4.51
CA TRP A 15 -9.16 5.57 3.52
C TRP A 15 -8.58 5.76 2.11
N ALA A 16 -8.20 6.98 1.74
CA ALA A 16 -7.51 7.23 0.47
C ALA A 16 -6.20 6.44 0.40
N ILE A 17 -5.39 6.48 1.46
CA ILE A 17 -4.15 5.68 1.56
C ILE A 17 -4.45 4.19 1.48
N ALA A 18 -5.45 3.70 2.22
CA ALA A 18 -5.81 2.28 2.24
C ALA A 18 -6.23 1.78 0.85
N VAL A 19 -7.10 2.54 0.15
CA VAL A 19 -7.53 2.22 -1.21
C VAL A 19 -6.36 2.26 -2.18
N SER A 20 -5.48 3.26 -2.11
CA SER A 20 -4.27 3.32 -2.94
C SER A 20 -3.38 2.09 -2.75
N PHE A 21 -3.16 1.63 -1.51
CA PHE A 21 -2.41 0.40 -1.26
C PHE A 21 -3.07 -0.83 -1.88
N LEU A 22 -4.39 -0.97 -1.75
CA LEU A 22 -5.11 -2.11 -2.33
C LEU A 22 -5.02 -2.12 -3.86
N LEU A 23 -5.17 -0.96 -4.51
CA LEU A 23 -5.01 -0.83 -5.96
C LEU A 23 -3.57 -1.13 -6.42
N LEU A 24 -2.56 -0.64 -5.69
CA LEU A 24 -1.17 -0.97 -5.96
C LEU A 24 -0.91 -2.49 -5.82
N LEU A 25 -1.39 -3.12 -4.76
CA LEU A 25 -1.28 -4.57 -4.59
C LEU A 25 -2.00 -5.34 -5.71
N LEU A 26 -3.16 -4.86 -6.17
CA LEU A 26 -3.88 -5.44 -7.29
C LEU A 26 -3.05 -5.39 -8.59
N THR A 27 -2.45 -4.25 -8.92
CA THR A 27 -1.58 -4.15 -10.12
C THR A 27 -0.38 -5.09 -10.06
N ILE A 28 0.23 -5.24 -8.87
CA ILE A 28 1.33 -6.19 -8.65
C ILE A 28 0.84 -7.63 -8.82
N PHE A 29 -0.30 -7.97 -8.19
CA PHE A 29 -0.91 -9.29 -8.32
C PHE A 29 -1.15 -9.64 -9.80
N LEU A 30 -1.75 -8.72 -10.56
CA LEU A 30 -1.97 -8.90 -11.99
C LEU A 30 -0.66 -9.13 -12.75
N ARG A 31 0.39 -8.33 -12.47
CA ARG A 31 1.70 -8.47 -13.12
C ARG A 31 2.37 -9.81 -12.87
N LEU A 32 2.26 -10.33 -11.65
CA LEU A 32 2.91 -11.58 -11.24
C LEU A 32 2.14 -12.82 -11.71
N THR A 33 0.82 -12.71 -11.87
CA THR A 33 -0.07 -13.83 -12.18
C THR A 33 -0.66 -13.74 -13.60
N TRP A 34 -1.87 -13.21 -13.74
CA TRP A 34 -2.64 -13.21 -14.99
C TRP A 34 -1.93 -12.50 -16.16
N MET A 35 -1.24 -11.40 -15.89
CA MET A 35 -0.53 -10.59 -16.89
C MET A 35 0.98 -10.82 -16.87
N ASN A 36 1.41 -11.99 -16.41
CA ASN A 36 2.82 -12.39 -16.50
C ASN A 36 3.23 -12.40 -17.98
N LYS A 37 4.38 -11.77 -18.27
CA LYS A 37 4.85 -11.58 -19.66
C LYS A 37 5.03 -12.91 -20.41
N HIS A 38 5.42 -13.98 -19.73
CA HIS A 38 5.63 -15.30 -20.34
C HIS A 38 4.29 -15.99 -20.60
N ASN A 39 3.36 -15.95 -19.64
CA ASN A 39 2.03 -16.52 -19.81
C ASN A 39 1.28 -15.85 -20.97
N VAL A 40 1.29 -14.51 -21.02
CA VAL A 40 0.66 -13.74 -22.10
C VAL A 40 1.36 -14.00 -23.43
N ALA A 41 2.69 -14.11 -23.46
CA ALA A 41 3.43 -14.46 -24.68
C ALA A 41 3.04 -15.85 -25.21
N ALA A 42 2.93 -16.85 -24.32
CA ALA A 42 2.50 -18.19 -24.71
C ALA A 42 1.09 -18.20 -25.31
N ILE A 43 0.15 -17.45 -24.72
CA ILE A 43 -1.22 -17.30 -25.24
C ILE A 43 -1.21 -16.65 -26.64
N ILE A 44 -0.36 -15.64 -26.86
CA ILE A 44 -0.22 -15.00 -28.18
C ILE A 44 0.29 -16.00 -29.21
N GLN A 45 1.33 -16.77 -28.88
CA GLN A 45 1.92 -17.74 -29.79
C GLN A 45 0.96 -18.88 -30.13
N ASP A 46 0.24 -19.41 -29.15
CA ASP A 46 -0.77 -20.47 -29.33
C ASP A 46 -1.88 -20.01 -30.30
N GLN A 47 -2.33 -18.75 -30.17
CA GLN A 47 -3.35 -18.17 -31.04
C GLN A 47 -2.87 -17.93 -32.47
N LEU A 48 -1.59 -17.64 -32.67
CA LEU A 48 -1.02 -17.41 -33.99
C LEU A 48 -0.50 -18.70 -34.66
N ALA A 49 -0.32 -19.79 -33.91
CA ALA A 49 0.14 -21.07 -34.44
C ALA A 49 -0.81 -21.66 -35.50
N ASN A 50 -2.09 -21.30 -35.46
CA ASN A 50 -3.08 -21.70 -36.46
C ASN A 50 -3.20 -20.72 -37.65
N THR A 51 -2.28 -19.76 -37.76
CA THR A 51 -2.25 -18.74 -38.81
C THR A 51 -0.94 -18.82 -39.59
N ASP A 52 -0.87 -18.13 -40.73
CA ASP A 52 0.39 -18.02 -41.49
C ASP A 52 1.43 -17.12 -40.79
N GLN A 53 1.08 -16.50 -39.66
CA GLN A 53 1.95 -15.61 -38.91
C GLN A 53 2.78 -16.36 -37.86
N HIS A 54 4.09 -16.38 -38.06
CA HIS A 54 5.03 -16.91 -37.08
C HIS A 54 5.66 -15.76 -36.28
N VAL A 55 5.50 -15.80 -34.96
CA VAL A 55 6.05 -14.80 -34.03
C VAL A 55 7.05 -15.48 -33.11
N SER A 56 8.29 -14.96 -33.09
CA SER A 56 9.33 -15.49 -32.19
C SER A 56 8.97 -15.25 -30.72
N GLU A 57 9.56 -16.02 -29.80
CA GLU A 57 9.31 -15.85 -28.36
C GLU A 57 9.63 -14.43 -27.89
N ASP A 58 10.74 -13.85 -28.35
CA ASP A 58 11.12 -12.48 -28.01
C ASP A 58 10.10 -11.45 -28.49
N GLN A 59 9.55 -11.63 -29.70
CA GLN A 59 8.50 -10.76 -30.24
C GLN A 59 7.21 -10.90 -29.44
N ALA A 60 6.82 -12.12 -29.07
CA ALA A 60 5.65 -12.39 -28.25
C ALA A 60 5.78 -11.78 -26.84
N ILE A 61 6.96 -11.90 -26.21
CA ILE A 61 7.26 -11.25 -24.92
C ILE A 61 7.23 -9.73 -25.04
N ALA A 62 7.76 -9.17 -26.13
CA ALA A 62 7.69 -7.73 -26.37
C ALA A 62 6.23 -7.24 -26.49
N LEU A 63 5.37 -7.98 -27.20
CA LEU A 63 3.95 -7.67 -27.29
C LEU A 63 3.24 -7.82 -25.94
N ALA A 64 3.51 -8.90 -25.20
CA ALA A 64 2.99 -9.12 -23.86
C ALA A 64 3.36 -7.97 -22.89
N LYS A 65 4.59 -7.45 -22.97
CA LYS A 65 5.02 -6.27 -22.21
C LYS A 65 4.22 -5.02 -22.59
N LYS A 66 3.91 -4.81 -23.88
CA LYS A 66 3.05 -3.70 -24.33
C LYS A 66 1.62 -3.82 -23.83
N ILE A 67 1.03 -5.03 -23.87
CA ILE A 67 -0.35 -5.28 -23.39
C ILE A 67 -0.50 -4.91 -21.91
N ARG A 68 0.50 -5.23 -21.08
CA ARG A 68 0.46 -4.92 -19.65
C ARG A 68 0.93 -3.50 -19.29
N GLN A 69 1.52 -2.76 -20.23
CA GLN A 69 2.06 -1.43 -19.96
C GLN A 69 1.02 -0.47 -19.37
N PRO A 70 -0.22 -0.36 -19.89
CA PRO A 70 -1.22 0.56 -19.33
C PRO A 70 -1.52 0.29 -17.85
N MET A 71 -1.58 -0.98 -17.44
CA MET A 71 -1.76 -1.35 -16.03
C MET A 71 -0.56 -0.92 -15.17
N TRP A 72 0.66 -1.01 -15.71
CA TRP A 72 1.87 -0.55 -15.03
C TRP A 72 1.94 0.97 -14.94
N ASP A 73 1.45 1.70 -15.94
CA ASP A 73 1.33 3.16 -15.88
C ASP A 73 0.37 3.56 -14.74
N TRP A 74 -0.75 2.86 -14.58
CA TRP A 74 -1.63 3.03 -13.43
C TRP A 74 -0.95 2.73 -12.08
N HIS A 75 -0.07 1.71 -12.02
CA HIS A 75 0.75 1.46 -10.82
C HIS A 75 1.60 2.69 -10.47
N ILE A 76 2.28 3.29 -11.46
CA ILE A 76 3.11 4.49 -11.26
C ILE A 76 2.26 5.68 -10.82
N TYR A 77 1.12 5.94 -11.48
CA TYR A 77 0.22 7.04 -11.13
C TYR A 77 -0.34 6.91 -9.70
N MET A 78 -0.71 5.69 -9.30
CA MET A 78 -1.15 5.44 -7.92
C MET A 78 0.01 5.55 -6.93
N GLY A 79 1.24 5.23 -7.33
CA GLY A 79 2.44 5.52 -6.58
C GLY A 79 2.60 7.01 -6.29
N TYR A 80 2.47 7.88 -7.29
CA TYR A 80 2.53 9.33 -7.10
C TYR A 80 1.40 9.86 -6.21
N ALA A 81 0.17 9.36 -6.41
CA ALA A 81 -0.95 9.70 -5.54
C ALA A 81 -0.65 9.33 -4.08
N LEU A 82 -0.09 8.14 -3.85
CA LEU A 82 0.29 7.67 -2.52
C LEU A 82 1.41 8.50 -1.90
N VAL A 83 2.42 8.92 -2.68
CA VAL A 83 3.45 9.87 -2.24
C VAL A 83 2.81 11.16 -1.74
N GLY A 84 1.90 11.77 -2.53
CA GLY A 84 1.20 12.98 -2.14
C GLY A 84 0.36 12.81 -0.88
N LEU A 85 -0.38 11.69 -0.77
CA LEU A 85 -1.18 11.36 0.40
C LEU A 85 -0.32 11.17 1.65
N PHE A 86 0.82 10.47 1.56
CA PHE A 86 1.75 10.29 2.68
C PHE A 86 2.44 11.59 3.08
N ALA A 87 2.84 12.42 2.12
CA ALA A 87 3.38 13.75 2.40
C ALA A 87 2.36 14.60 3.17
N PHE A 88 1.12 14.67 2.70
CA PHE A 88 0.03 15.35 3.40
C PHE A 88 -0.21 14.77 4.79
N ARG A 89 -0.21 13.44 4.92
CA ARG A 89 -0.36 12.69 6.17
C ARG A 89 0.71 13.03 7.20
N PHE A 90 1.96 13.28 6.77
CA PHE A 90 3.07 13.70 7.64
C PHE A 90 3.04 15.18 8.01
N MET A 91 2.33 16.02 7.25
CA MET A 91 2.14 17.44 7.60
C MET A 91 1.03 17.64 8.65
N LEU A 92 0.05 16.74 8.76
CA LEU A 92 -1.06 16.86 9.72
C LEU A 92 -0.64 17.08 11.19
N PRO A 93 0.41 16.42 11.73
CA PRO A 93 0.93 16.73 13.05
C PRO A 93 1.39 18.19 13.22
N ALA A 94 2.04 18.77 12.21
CA ALA A 94 2.50 20.17 12.26
C ALA A 94 1.33 21.16 12.38
N PHE A 95 0.16 20.80 11.86
CA PHE A 95 -1.07 21.58 11.99
C PHE A 95 -1.89 21.25 13.26
N GLY A 96 -1.34 20.50 14.21
CA GLY A 96 -2.04 20.09 15.43
C GLY A 96 -3.22 19.14 15.20
N ARG A 97 -3.42 18.67 13.96
CA ARG A 97 -4.49 17.72 13.60
C ARG A 97 -4.16 16.28 13.98
N MET A 98 -2.93 16.04 14.45
CA MET A 98 -2.47 14.74 14.93
C MET A 98 -1.36 14.83 15.95
N LYS A 99 -1.33 13.89 16.91
CA LYS A 99 -0.21 13.76 17.85
C LYS A 99 0.88 12.86 17.28
N PHE A 100 2.13 13.24 17.46
CA PHE A 100 3.28 12.40 17.14
C PHE A 100 3.30 11.16 18.03
N GLN A 101 3.56 9.98 17.47
CA GLN A 101 3.64 8.75 18.24
C GLN A 101 5.06 8.56 18.75
N ASN A 102 5.27 8.71 20.05
CA ASN A 102 6.53 8.35 20.70
C ASN A 102 6.42 6.96 21.36
N PRO A 103 7.08 5.91 20.82
CA PRO A 103 7.07 4.56 21.40
C PRO A 103 7.99 4.41 22.63
N LEU A 104 8.90 5.36 22.89
CA LEU A 104 9.90 5.30 23.96
C LEU A 104 9.41 5.82 25.33
N GLY A 105 8.10 6.10 25.46
CA GLY A 105 7.52 6.56 26.72
C GLY A 105 7.70 5.54 27.85
N LYS A 106 8.31 5.97 28.97
CA LYS A 106 8.62 5.11 30.12
C LYS A 106 7.37 4.53 30.82
N SER A 107 6.23 5.21 30.72
CA SER A 107 4.94 4.82 31.33
C SER A 107 4.02 3.98 30.43
N LEU A 108 4.48 3.54 29.24
CA LEU A 108 3.64 2.78 28.31
C LEU A 108 3.63 1.28 28.64
N SER A 109 2.44 0.67 28.64
CA SER A 109 2.30 -0.79 28.69
C SER A 109 2.95 -1.47 27.47
N ALA A 110 3.31 -2.76 27.60
CA ALA A 110 3.91 -3.52 26.51
C ALA A 110 3.05 -3.50 25.23
N THR A 111 1.74 -3.69 25.37
CA THR A 111 0.77 -3.63 24.24
C THR A 111 0.72 -2.25 23.60
N ALA A 112 0.79 -1.17 24.39
CA ALA A 112 0.82 0.19 23.86
C ALA A 112 2.13 0.49 23.12
N LYS A 113 3.26 -0.01 23.63
CA LYS A 113 4.56 0.09 22.93
C LYS A 113 4.55 -0.68 21.63
N PHE A 114 4.06 -1.92 21.63
CA PHE A 114 3.94 -2.77 20.45
C PHE A 114 3.16 -2.05 19.34
N ARG A 115 1.95 -1.56 19.63
CA ARG A 115 1.12 -0.80 18.66
C ARG A 115 1.88 0.38 18.04
N LYS A 116 2.56 1.18 18.86
CA LYS A 116 3.30 2.35 18.38
C LYS A 116 4.50 1.95 17.52
N TRP A 117 5.23 0.90 17.91
CA TRP A 117 6.33 0.36 17.12
C TRP A 117 5.85 -0.21 15.78
N THR A 118 4.74 -0.94 15.76
CA THR A 118 4.13 -1.44 14.52
C THR A 118 3.86 -0.30 13.55
N TYR A 119 3.27 0.81 14.01
CA TYR A 119 3.05 1.98 13.16
C TYR A 119 4.36 2.65 12.72
N LEU A 120 5.35 2.79 13.62
CA LEU A 120 6.63 3.41 13.26
C LEU A 120 7.37 2.61 12.19
N VAL A 121 7.46 1.28 12.36
CA VAL A 121 8.07 0.38 11.37
C VAL A 121 7.30 0.45 10.06
N PHE A 122 5.97 0.43 10.09
CA PHE A 122 5.15 0.61 8.89
C PHE A 122 5.46 1.90 8.14
N TYR A 123 5.50 3.04 8.83
CA TYR A 123 5.83 4.32 8.20
C TYR A 123 7.23 4.30 7.58
N ALA A 124 8.22 3.75 8.28
CA ALA A 124 9.59 3.64 7.75
C ALA A 124 9.64 2.78 6.47
N MET A 125 8.99 1.61 6.48
CA MET A 125 8.98 0.71 5.33
C MET A 125 8.26 1.32 4.12
N VAL A 126 7.12 2.00 4.35
CA VAL A 126 6.42 2.71 3.28
C VAL A 126 7.28 3.83 2.70
N VAL A 127 7.95 4.62 3.55
CA VAL A 127 8.85 5.69 3.07
C VAL A 127 9.96 5.10 2.19
N VAL A 128 10.54 3.96 2.57
CA VAL A 128 11.52 3.25 1.73
C VAL A 128 10.90 2.84 0.40
N SER A 129 9.71 2.24 0.37
CA SER A 129 9.03 1.89 -0.90
C SER A 129 8.80 3.08 -1.80
N LEU A 130 8.31 4.18 -1.22
CA LEU A 130 7.99 5.38 -1.99
C LEU A 130 9.26 6.01 -2.56
N ALA A 131 10.33 6.07 -1.76
CA ALA A 131 11.63 6.56 -2.20
C ALA A 131 12.21 5.68 -3.32
N THR A 132 12.23 4.36 -3.14
CA THR A 132 12.73 3.45 -4.19
C THR A 132 11.88 3.52 -5.45
N GLY A 133 10.55 3.59 -5.34
CA GLY A 133 9.66 3.74 -6.49
C GLY A 133 9.90 5.02 -7.28
N LEU A 134 10.09 6.15 -6.59
CA LEU A 134 10.45 7.42 -7.24
C LEU A 134 11.83 7.37 -7.89
N LEU A 135 12.82 6.77 -7.23
CA LEU A 135 14.18 6.67 -7.76
C LEU A 135 14.30 5.67 -8.93
N ILE A 136 13.46 4.65 -9.00
CA ILE A 136 13.36 3.76 -10.16
C ILE A 136 12.89 4.54 -11.41
N GLU A 137 11.96 5.47 -11.21
CA GLU A 137 11.34 6.24 -12.30
C GLU A 137 12.17 7.45 -12.71
N TRP A 138 12.75 8.18 -11.74
CA TRP A 138 13.43 9.46 -11.98
C TRP A 138 14.94 9.43 -11.72
N GLY A 139 15.46 8.35 -11.16
CA GLY A 139 16.88 8.22 -10.79
C GLY A 139 17.78 7.74 -11.93
N PRO A 140 19.10 7.67 -11.67
CA PRO A 140 20.07 7.11 -12.60
C PRO A 140 19.75 5.67 -12.97
N LYS A 141 19.97 5.30 -14.25
CA LYS A 141 19.63 3.97 -14.76
C LYS A 141 20.40 2.85 -14.07
N GLU A 142 21.61 3.13 -13.60
CA GLU A 142 22.46 2.15 -12.91
C GLU A 142 21.89 1.76 -11.54
N TRP A 143 21.00 2.58 -10.96
CA TRP A 143 20.37 2.29 -9.66
C TRP A 143 19.10 1.45 -9.81
N LYS A 144 18.57 1.29 -11.03
CA LYS A 144 17.26 0.71 -11.25
C LYS A 144 17.14 -0.71 -10.68
N GLU A 145 18.04 -1.60 -11.05
CA GLU A 145 18.00 -3.00 -10.61
C GLU A 145 18.07 -3.16 -9.09
N PRO A 146 19.07 -2.61 -8.37
CA PRO A 146 19.12 -2.75 -6.92
C PRO A 146 17.94 -2.06 -6.21
N LEU A 147 17.42 -0.96 -6.75
CA LEU A 147 16.23 -0.31 -6.20
C LEU A 147 14.97 -1.15 -6.43
N GLU A 148 14.82 -1.81 -7.58
CA GLU A 148 13.71 -2.72 -7.87
C GLU A 148 13.71 -3.90 -6.88
N GLU A 149 14.87 -4.48 -6.58
CA GLU A 149 15.00 -5.56 -5.59
C GLU A 149 14.48 -5.12 -4.22
N VAL A 150 14.91 -3.95 -3.74
CA VAL A 150 14.43 -3.40 -2.46
C VAL A 150 12.95 -3.02 -2.55
N HIS A 151 12.49 -2.46 -3.66
CA HIS A 151 11.10 -2.05 -3.83
C HIS A 151 10.14 -3.25 -3.83
N VAL A 152 10.54 -4.38 -4.39
CA VAL A 152 9.74 -5.62 -4.40
C VAL A 152 9.56 -6.19 -2.97
N LEU A 153 10.53 -5.98 -2.06
CA LEU A 153 10.35 -6.29 -0.64
C LEU A 153 9.12 -5.59 -0.05
N GLY A 154 8.75 -4.44 -0.65
CA GLY A 154 7.46 -3.74 -0.60
C GLY A 154 6.27 -4.61 -0.26
N ILE A 155 6.09 -5.63 -1.10
CA ILE A 155 4.91 -6.48 -1.11
C ILE A 155 4.81 -7.25 0.21
N TYR A 156 5.89 -7.88 0.64
CA TYR A 156 5.88 -8.80 1.77
C TYR A 156 5.57 -8.07 3.07
N TYR A 157 6.24 -6.94 3.32
CA TYR A 157 5.99 -6.21 4.56
C TYR A 157 4.64 -5.51 4.54
N LEU A 158 4.15 -5.03 3.39
CA LEU A 158 2.85 -4.38 3.31
C LEU A 158 1.73 -5.39 3.58
N VAL A 159 1.79 -6.58 2.98
CA VAL A 159 0.83 -7.66 3.22
C VAL A 159 0.88 -8.11 4.69
N ALA A 160 2.07 -8.31 5.24
CA ALA A 160 2.24 -8.64 6.66
C ALA A 160 1.66 -7.56 7.59
N PHE A 161 1.92 -6.28 7.28
CA PHE A 161 1.36 -5.17 8.03
C PHE A 161 -0.16 -5.12 7.95
N ILE A 162 -0.77 -5.30 6.77
CA ILE A 162 -2.22 -5.32 6.61
C ILE A 162 -2.83 -6.43 7.47
N ALA A 163 -2.25 -7.63 7.45
CA ALA A 163 -2.72 -8.75 8.27
C ALA A 163 -2.65 -8.42 9.77
N ILE A 164 -1.51 -7.94 10.25
CA ILE A 164 -1.31 -7.54 11.67
C ILE A 164 -2.25 -6.38 12.05
N HIS A 165 -2.42 -5.40 11.16
CA HIS A 165 -3.27 -4.24 11.38
C HIS A 165 -4.73 -4.64 11.52
N LEU A 166 -5.26 -5.43 10.59
CA LEU A 166 -6.63 -5.92 10.62
C LEU A 166 -6.88 -6.81 11.84
N ALA A 167 -5.97 -7.75 12.14
CA ALA A 167 -6.06 -8.57 13.35
C ALA A 167 -6.12 -7.71 14.62
N GLY A 168 -5.26 -6.68 14.73
CA GLY A 168 -5.26 -5.75 15.85
C GLY A 168 -6.52 -4.89 15.93
N VAL A 169 -7.08 -4.46 14.79
CA VAL A 169 -8.34 -3.72 14.72
C VAL A 169 -9.51 -4.58 15.17
N PHE A 170 -9.62 -5.82 14.67
CA PHE A 170 -10.69 -6.74 15.08
C PHE A 170 -10.58 -7.13 16.55
N TRP A 171 -9.38 -7.42 17.03
CA TRP A 171 -9.15 -7.67 18.45
C TRP A 171 -9.65 -6.50 19.31
N ALA A 172 -9.27 -5.27 18.96
CA ALA A 172 -9.69 -4.07 19.69
C ALA A 172 -11.20 -3.81 19.59
N GLU A 173 -11.82 -4.07 18.44
CA GLU A 173 -13.27 -3.95 18.25
C GLU A 173 -14.04 -4.94 19.15
N PHE A 174 -13.56 -6.18 19.31
CA PHE A 174 -14.24 -7.20 20.10
C PHE A 174 -13.92 -7.18 21.59
N THR A 175 -12.91 -6.43 22.02
CA THR A 175 -12.46 -6.39 23.42
C THR A 175 -12.67 -5.01 24.04
N ASP A 176 -11.66 -4.15 23.96
CA ASP A 176 -11.50 -2.96 24.78
C ASP A 176 -11.81 -1.64 24.05
N GLN A 177 -12.07 -1.64 22.74
CA GLN A 177 -12.29 -0.44 21.93
C GLN A 177 -13.48 -0.55 20.97
N LYS A 178 -14.57 -1.17 21.40
CA LYS A 178 -15.84 -1.30 20.65
C LYS A 178 -16.21 -0.05 19.86
N GLY A 179 -16.61 -0.23 18.60
CA GLY A 179 -16.95 0.81 17.64
C GLY A 179 -15.75 1.55 17.04
N ILE A 180 -14.52 1.02 17.12
CA ILE A 180 -13.34 1.65 16.51
C ILE A 180 -13.46 1.70 14.99
N VAL A 181 -14.00 0.63 14.38
CA VAL A 181 -14.25 0.58 12.93
C VAL A 181 -15.31 1.60 12.54
N SER A 182 -16.42 1.66 13.29
CA SER A 182 -17.46 2.66 13.03
C SER A 182 -16.95 4.09 13.17
N ARG A 183 -16.08 4.37 14.16
CA ARG A 183 -15.50 5.70 14.36
C ARG A 183 -14.55 6.12 13.24
N ILE A 184 -13.76 5.20 12.67
CA ILE A 184 -12.87 5.55 11.54
C ILE A 184 -13.65 5.72 10.23
N VAL A 185 -14.83 5.12 10.11
CA VAL A 185 -15.73 5.30 8.96
C VAL A 185 -16.58 6.56 9.09
N SER A 186 -17.31 6.72 10.20
CA SER A 186 -18.33 7.76 10.39
C SER A 186 -17.86 9.00 11.17
N GLY A 187 -16.82 8.88 11.99
CA GLY A 187 -16.30 9.95 12.86
C GLY A 187 -17.05 10.14 14.18
N SER A 188 -18.26 9.56 14.30
CA SER A 188 -19.11 9.68 15.47
C SER A 188 -18.71 8.67 16.54
N ALA A 189 -18.40 9.15 17.76
CA ALA A 189 -18.43 8.25 18.91
C ALA A 189 -19.88 7.77 19.07
N ALA A 190 -20.08 6.47 19.31
CA ALA A 190 -21.41 5.92 19.58
C ALA A 190 -22.08 6.80 20.65
N ARG A 191 -23.26 7.34 20.34
CA ARG A 191 -24.09 8.00 21.35
C ARG A 191 -24.36 6.93 22.41
N SER A 192 -23.98 7.20 23.66
CA SER A 192 -24.66 6.55 24.77
C SER A 192 -26.12 7.00 24.65
N GLU A 193 -27.00 6.10 24.21
CA GLU A 193 -28.43 6.35 24.30
C GLU A 193 -28.81 6.51 25.79
N PRO A 194 -29.76 7.40 26.09
CA PRO A 194 -30.22 7.68 27.45
C PRO A 194 -30.93 6.48 28.09
#